data_AF-A0AA39KMC9-F1
#
_entry.id   AF-A0AA39KMC9-F1
#
_cell.length_a   1.000
_cell.length_b   1.000
_cell.length_c   1.000
_cell.angle_alpha   90.00
_cell.angle_beta   90.00
_cell.angle_gamma   90.00
#
_symmetry.space_group_name_H-M   'P 1'
#
loop_
_entity.id
_entity.type
_entity.pdbx_description
1 polymer ?
#
loop_
_entity_poly.entity_id
_entity_poly.type
_entity_poly.pdbx_seq_one_letter_code
_entity_poly.pdbx_strand_id
1 'polypeptide(L)'
;MNVRNFFFSEKINELQDSTNVDDNLNEEQQTSGNEKGCESVELQFCIICSKSRKRCNNRKGKLHLAHKPETLDRFESNASLINDAHLYDNFERALLEGKQIYYHASCKNHLESTSESIVVAQKPQTVWHTKRHSNAIVFDEVCEFIEKDIVQNKNCYFFSFITNLYKVCLKQEYSDSSITTEDVILRTNCLEEDLITKFHKKISIVTINKKKLIKPYGSDFLTTVMETLEKRDIVERASLILREEVEAIQGNMLPDDILTNDLIAEECPAIPKILEDFYVSLLSGSNYRRKHSANCQRLAVIQSGYYL
;
A
#
# COMPACT_ATOMS: atom_id res chain seq x y z
N MET A 1 -0.07 -6.76 20.99
CA MET A 1 -1.01 -5.62 20.88
C MET A 1 -0.85 -5.02 19.49
N ASN A 2 -1.93 -4.88 18.71
CA ASN A 2 -1.87 -4.56 17.28
C ASN A 2 -1.72 -3.04 17.06
N VAL A 3 -0.60 -2.61 16.45
CA VAL A 3 -0.13 -1.21 16.36
C VAL A 3 -1.04 -0.32 15.50
N ARG A 4 -1.86 -0.91 14.61
CA ARG A 4 -2.78 -0.20 13.71
C ARG A 4 -3.78 0.72 14.41
N ASN A 5 -4.10 0.49 15.68
CA ASN A 5 -5.20 1.20 16.34
C ASN A 5 -4.80 2.55 16.99
N PHE A 6 -3.51 2.86 17.18
CA PHE A 6 -3.16 4.01 18.03
C PHE A 6 -3.14 5.37 17.29
N PHE A 7 -2.99 5.39 15.96
CA PHE A 7 -3.05 6.63 15.18
C PHE A 7 -4.45 6.93 14.58
N PHE A 8 -5.37 5.96 14.59
CA PHE A 8 -6.61 6.04 13.81
C PHE A 8 -7.90 5.79 14.61
N SER A 9 -7.87 5.65 15.94
CA SER A 9 -9.10 5.38 16.72
C SER A 9 -9.97 6.62 17.01
N GLU A 10 -10.31 7.42 16.00
CA GLU A 10 -11.45 8.34 16.09
C GLU A 10 -12.15 8.54 14.74
N LYS A 11 -13.38 7.97 14.67
CA LYS A 11 -14.48 8.18 13.72
C LYS A 11 -14.33 7.60 12.30
N ILE A 12 -14.86 6.39 12.13
CA ILE A 12 -15.36 5.87 10.85
C ILE A 12 -16.87 5.69 10.99
N ASN A 13 -17.64 6.48 10.23
CA ASN A 13 -18.96 6.10 9.76
C ASN A 13 -19.22 6.82 8.44
N GLU A 14 -19.75 6.04 7.50
CA GLU A 14 -20.37 6.43 6.22
C GLU A 14 -19.44 6.80 5.07
N LEU A 15 -19.35 5.89 4.09
CA LEU A 15 -19.70 6.17 2.70
C LEU A 15 -19.81 4.83 1.93
N GLN A 16 -21.05 4.45 1.62
CA GLN A 16 -21.39 3.37 0.70
C GLN A 16 -21.67 3.91 -0.71
N ASP A 17 -21.26 3.10 -1.68
CA ASP A 17 -21.84 2.79 -2.99
C ASP A 17 -22.29 3.90 -3.96
N SER A 18 -21.68 3.83 -5.15
CA SER A 18 -22.42 3.96 -6.40
C SER A 18 -21.69 3.30 -7.57
N THR A 19 -22.08 2.08 -7.93
CA THR A 19 -21.81 1.44 -9.23
C THR A 19 -22.96 1.79 -10.19
N ASN A 20 -22.68 2.63 -11.19
CA ASN A 20 -23.60 2.87 -12.31
C ASN A 20 -23.32 1.86 -13.42
N VAL A 21 -24.31 1.01 -13.70
CA VAL A 21 -24.39 0.13 -14.88
C VAL A 21 -25.40 0.75 -15.83
N ASP A 22 -24.90 1.34 -16.93
CA ASP A 22 -25.75 1.82 -18.03
C ASP A 22 -25.96 0.68 -19.04
N ASP A 23 -27.13 0.03 -18.94
CA ASP A 23 -27.69 -0.81 -19.99
C ASP A 23 -28.34 0.06 -21.06
N ASN A 24 -27.82 -0.02 -22.28
CA ASN A 24 -28.38 0.67 -23.44
C ASN A 24 -28.62 -0.34 -24.58
N LEU A 25 -29.80 -0.97 -24.53
CA LEU A 25 -30.36 -1.82 -25.57
C LEU A 25 -31.37 -0.98 -26.37
N ASN A 26 -30.97 -0.51 -27.56
CA ASN A 26 -31.90 -0.02 -28.57
C ASN A 26 -31.97 -1.04 -29.72
N GLU A 27 -33.09 -1.74 -29.76
CA GLU A 27 -33.60 -2.48 -30.91
C GLU A 27 -34.28 -1.50 -31.87
N GLU A 28 -33.82 -1.45 -33.13
CA GLU A 28 -34.60 -0.92 -34.24
C GLU A 28 -34.90 -2.08 -35.20
N GLN A 29 -36.17 -2.50 -35.20
CA GLN A 29 -36.79 -3.28 -36.26
C GLN A 29 -37.38 -2.32 -37.31
N GLN A 30 -37.08 -2.57 -38.59
CA GLN A 30 -38.06 -2.63 -39.70
C GLN A 30 -37.33 -2.54 -41.04
N THR A 31 -37.47 -3.56 -41.89
CA THR A 31 -37.92 -3.37 -43.28
C THR A 31 -38.42 -4.71 -43.85
N SER A 32 -39.56 -4.61 -44.51
CA SER A 32 -40.41 -5.66 -45.05
C SER A 32 -39.99 -6.16 -46.43
N GLY A 33 -40.20 -7.45 -46.68
CA GLY A 33 -40.81 -7.95 -47.91
C GLY A 33 -39.90 -8.27 -49.10
N ASN A 34 -39.37 -9.48 -49.15
CA ASN A 34 -39.29 -10.25 -50.40
C ASN A 34 -39.12 -11.74 -50.08
N GLU A 35 -40.18 -12.52 -50.20
CA GLU A 35 -40.19 -13.97 -50.00
C GLU A 35 -39.54 -14.66 -51.21
N LYS A 36 -38.21 -14.81 -51.16
CA LYS A 36 -37.47 -15.80 -51.95
C LYS A 36 -36.73 -16.70 -50.96
N GLY A 37 -37.06 -17.99 -51.01
CA GLY A 37 -36.46 -19.11 -50.25
C GLY A 37 -35.38 -18.70 -49.26
N CYS A 38 -35.81 -18.32 -48.06
CA CYS A 38 -34.92 -17.93 -46.98
C CYS A 38 -34.30 -19.22 -46.43
N GLU A 39 -33.17 -19.64 -47.00
CA GLU A 39 -32.22 -20.46 -46.25
C GLU A 39 -31.94 -19.70 -44.96
N SER A 40 -32.38 -20.27 -43.84
CA SER A 40 -32.22 -19.69 -42.52
C SER A 40 -30.73 -19.48 -42.28
N VAL A 41 -30.26 -18.25 -42.45
CA VAL A 41 -28.87 -17.88 -42.19
C VAL A 41 -28.65 -18.05 -40.69
N GLU A 42 -27.97 -19.13 -40.31
CA GLU A 42 -27.61 -19.38 -38.92
C GLU A 42 -26.82 -18.17 -38.40
N LEU A 43 -27.39 -17.48 -37.40
CA LEU A 43 -26.77 -16.33 -36.80
C LEU A 43 -25.50 -16.77 -36.06
N GLN A 44 -24.35 -16.23 -36.48
CA GLN A 44 -23.07 -16.50 -35.86
C GLN A 44 -22.88 -15.63 -34.62
N PHE A 45 -22.52 -16.25 -33.49
CA PHE A 45 -22.26 -15.56 -32.22
C PHE A 45 -20.87 -15.89 -31.70
N CYS A 46 -20.23 -14.91 -31.05
CA CYS A 46 -18.96 -15.13 -30.36
C CYS A 46 -19.18 -16.02 -29.14
N ILE A 47 -18.46 -17.14 -29.04
CA ILE A 47 -18.55 -18.10 -27.93
C ILE A 47 -18.19 -17.49 -26.57
N ILE A 48 -17.32 -16.48 -26.54
CA ILE A 48 -16.83 -15.84 -25.31
C ILE A 48 -17.81 -14.79 -24.77
N CYS A 49 -18.48 -14.03 -25.64
CA CYS A 49 -19.31 -12.90 -25.20
C CYS A 49 -20.76 -12.96 -25.68
N SER A 50 -21.16 -14.05 -26.33
CA SER A 50 -22.48 -14.33 -26.90
C SER A 50 -23.06 -13.21 -27.79
N LYS A 51 -22.20 -12.39 -28.39
CA LYS A 51 -22.59 -11.27 -29.27
C LYS A 51 -22.17 -11.57 -30.70
N SER A 52 -23.02 -11.21 -31.67
CA SER A 52 -22.71 -11.32 -33.10
C SER A 52 -21.79 -10.19 -33.59
N ARG A 53 -21.75 -9.06 -32.86
CA ARG A 53 -20.89 -7.90 -33.14
C ARG A 53 -20.36 -7.29 -31.84
N LYS A 54 -19.09 -6.89 -31.81
CA LYS A 54 -18.47 -6.16 -30.69
C LYS A 54 -17.71 -4.94 -31.20
N ARG A 55 -17.83 -3.80 -30.53
CA ARG A 55 -17.04 -2.59 -30.82
C ARG A 55 -15.84 -2.55 -29.88
N CYS A 56 -14.64 -2.36 -30.42
CA CYS A 56 -13.41 -2.20 -29.66
C CYS A 56 -12.59 -1.07 -30.28
N ASN A 57 -12.17 -0.08 -29.49
CA ASN A 57 -11.46 1.12 -29.96
C ASN A 57 -12.18 1.80 -31.15
N ASN A 58 -13.49 2.03 -31.00
CA ASN A 58 -14.39 2.60 -32.01
C ASN A 58 -14.59 1.80 -33.31
N ARG A 59 -13.91 0.66 -33.49
CA ARG A 59 -14.03 -0.22 -34.67
C ARG A 59 -14.96 -1.41 -34.39
N LYS A 60 -15.75 -1.83 -35.38
CA LYS A 60 -16.56 -3.06 -35.31
C LYS A 60 -15.64 -4.27 -35.59
N GLY A 61 -15.46 -5.13 -34.60
CA GLY A 61 -14.72 -6.38 -34.74
C GLY A 61 -15.52 -7.40 -35.54
N LYS A 62 -14.86 -8.13 -36.44
CA LYS A 62 -15.44 -9.28 -37.14
C LYS A 62 -15.36 -10.53 -36.25
N LEU A 63 -16.24 -11.49 -36.51
CA LEU A 63 -16.11 -12.83 -35.96
C LEU A 63 -15.04 -13.60 -36.73
N HIS A 64 -14.23 -14.36 -36.00
CA HIS A 64 -13.22 -15.27 -36.51
C HIS A 64 -13.68 -16.69 -36.22
N LEU A 65 -13.52 -17.59 -37.20
CA LEU A 65 -13.83 -19.00 -37.06
C LEU A 65 -12.62 -19.73 -36.46
N ALA A 66 -12.84 -20.48 -35.38
CA ALA A 66 -11.83 -21.31 -34.75
C ALA A 66 -11.65 -22.63 -35.52
N HIS A 67 -10.86 -22.60 -36.60
CA HIS A 67 -10.59 -23.78 -37.43
C HIS A 67 -9.54 -24.74 -36.84
N LYS A 68 -8.72 -24.25 -35.93
CA LYS A 68 -7.54 -24.96 -35.44
C LYS A 68 -7.88 -25.62 -34.09
N PRO A 69 -7.70 -26.95 -33.94
CA PRO A 69 -7.98 -27.64 -32.69
C PRO A 69 -7.19 -27.03 -31.52
N GLU A 70 -5.95 -26.58 -31.76
CA GLU A 70 -5.13 -25.95 -30.72
C GLU A 70 -5.72 -24.64 -30.19
N THR A 71 -6.59 -23.97 -30.96
CA THR A 71 -7.29 -22.77 -30.49
C THR A 71 -8.45 -23.15 -29.57
N LEU A 72 -9.11 -24.27 -29.84
CA LEU A 72 -10.20 -24.78 -29.01
C LEU A 72 -9.66 -25.29 -27.68
N ASP A 73 -8.59 -26.09 -27.70
CA ASP A 73 -7.92 -26.60 -26.49
C ASP A 73 -7.48 -25.45 -25.57
N ARG A 74 -6.97 -24.35 -26.16
CA ARG A 74 -6.61 -23.14 -25.41
C ARG A 74 -7.81 -22.43 -24.81
N PHE A 75 -8.93 -22.36 -25.52
CA PHE A 75 -10.13 -21.74 -24.97
C PHE A 75 -10.71 -22.55 -23.83
N GLU A 76 -10.77 -23.87 -23.95
CA GLU A 76 -11.19 -24.76 -22.87
C GLU A 76 -10.26 -24.63 -21.67
N SER A 77 -8.94 -24.72 -21.88
CA SER A 77 -7.93 -24.56 -20.82
C SER A 77 -8.05 -23.21 -20.10
N ASN A 78 -8.25 -22.12 -20.84
CA ASN A 78 -8.41 -20.78 -20.27
C ASN A 78 -9.75 -20.63 -19.52
N ALA A 79 -10.84 -21.19 -20.04
CA ALA A 79 -12.15 -21.16 -19.39
C ALA A 79 -12.11 -21.91 -18.04
N SER A 80 -11.50 -23.10 -18.02
CA SER A 80 -11.25 -23.88 -16.81
C SER A 80 -10.38 -23.13 -15.81
N LEU A 81 -9.32 -22.44 -16.27
CA LEU A 81 -8.45 -21.68 -15.39
C LEU A 81 -9.15 -20.47 -14.74
N ILE A 82 -10.02 -19.79 -15.50
CA ILE A 82 -10.79 -18.63 -15.01
C ILE A 82 -11.98 -19.08 -14.14
N ASN A 83 -12.30 -20.38 -14.14
CA ASN A 83 -13.47 -20.96 -13.49
C ASN A 83 -14.79 -20.32 -13.98
N ASP A 84 -14.85 -19.99 -15.28
CA ASP A 84 -16.07 -19.47 -15.93
C ASP A 84 -16.91 -20.65 -16.47
N ALA A 85 -17.80 -21.15 -15.61
CA ALA A 85 -18.67 -22.28 -15.92
C ALA A 85 -19.54 -22.04 -17.16
N HIS A 86 -20.03 -20.81 -17.35
CA HIS A 86 -20.90 -20.51 -18.50
C HIS A 86 -20.12 -20.55 -19.81
N LEU A 87 -18.88 -20.06 -19.82
CA LEU A 87 -18.00 -20.18 -20.97
C LEU A 87 -17.70 -21.65 -21.29
N TYR A 88 -17.40 -22.44 -20.25
CA TYR A 88 -17.13 -23.89 -20.39
C TYR A 88 -18.34 -24.64 -20.98
N ASP A 89 -19.53 -24.44 -20.41
CA ASP A 89 -20.78 -25.06 -20.87
C ASP A 89 -21.11 -24.70 -22.32
N ASN A 90 -20.89 -23.43 -22.71
CA ASN A 90 -21.12 -23.00 -24.08
C ASN A 90 -20.13 -23.65 -25.05
N PHE A 91 -18.87 -23.81 -24.64
CA PHE A 91 -17.87 -24.55 -25.42
C PHE A 91 -18.26 -26.01 -25.60
N GLU A 92 -18.58 -26.71 -24.51
CA GLU A 92 -18.96 -28.12 -24.53
C GLU A 92 -20.20 -28.36 -25.40
N ARG A 93 -21.23 -27.52 -25.25
CA ARG A 93 -22.44 -27.59 -26.08
C ARG A 93 -22.13 -27.39 -27.57
N ALA A 94 -21.31 -26.41 -27.91
CA ALA A 94 -20.93 -26.14 -29.30
C ALA A 94 -20.17 -27.32 -29.93
N LEU A 95 -19.31 -27.99 -29.16
CA LEU A 95 -18.57 -29.17 -29.60
C LEU A 95 -19.49 -30.39 -29.79
N LEU A 96 -20.39 -30.66 -28.83
CA LEU A 96 -21.35 -31.77 -28.90
C LEU A 96 -22.31 -31.65 -30.09
N GLU A 97 -22.73 -30.43 -30.41
CA GLU A 97 -23.62 -30.15 -31.54
C GLU A 97 -22.89 -30.11 -32.89
N GLY A 98 -21.55 -30.24 -32.91
CA GLY A 98 -20.74 -30.11 -34.12
C GLY A 98 -20.81 -28.73 -34.77
N LYS A 99 -21.12 -27.69 -33.99
CA LYS A 99 -21.28 -26.32 -34.49
C LYS A 99 -19.93 -25.65 -34.70
N GLN A 100 -19.88 -24.79 -35.71
CA GLN A 100 -18.71 -23.94 -35.95
C GLN A 100 -18.57 -22.89 -34.82
N ILE A 101 -17.40 -22.82 -34.21
CA ILE A 101 -17.11 -21.93 -33.08
C ILE A 101 -16.54 -20.61 -33.58
N TYR A 102 -17.24 -19.52 -33.30
CA TYR A 102 -16.85 -18.16 -33.67
C TYR A 102 -16.39 -17.35 -32.46
N TYR A 103 -15.45 -16.42 -32.65
CA TYR A 103 -15.01 -15.52 -31.59
C TYR A 103 -14.56 -14.15 -32.11
N HIS A 104 -14.63 -13.12 -31.27
CA HIS A 104 -13.97 -11.83 -31.57
C HIS A 104 -12.51 -11.88 -31.16
N ALA A 105 -11.60 -11.35 -31.98
CA ALA A 105 -10.18 -11.27 -31.63
C ALA A 105 -9.93 -10.55 -30.29
N SER A 106 -10.70 -9.49 -30.00
CA SER A 106 -10.60 -8.79 -28.71
C SER A 106 -11.09 -9.62 -27.52
N CYS A 107 -12.08 -10.48 -27.70
CA CYS A 107 -12.52 -11.39 -26.65
C CYS A 107 -11.48 -12.48 -26.39
N LYS A 108 -10.86 -13.02 -27.44
CA LYS A 108 -9.75 -13.97 -27.31
C LYS A 108 -8.59 -13.35 -26.53
N ASN A 109 -8.12 -12.17 -26.93
CA ASN A 109 -7.01 -11.50 -26.25
C ASN A 109 -7.34 -11.20 -24.78
N HIS A 110 -8.58 -10.85 -24.48
CA HIS A 110 -9.01 -10.60 -23.11
C HIS A 110 -9.02 -11.90 -22.27
N LEU A 111 -9.52 -12.99 -22.84
CA LEU A 111 -9.51 -14.31 -22.20
C LEU A 111 -8.08 -14.77 -21.91
N GLU A 112 -7.19 -14.69 -22.90
CA GLU A 112 -5.77 -15.04 -22.77
C GLU A 112 -5.06 -14.15 -21.74
N SER A 113 -5.29 -12.84 -21.77
CA SER A 113 -4.69 -11.92 -20.79
C SER A 113 -5.18 -12.19 -19.36
N THR A 114 -6.46 -12.56 -19.20
CA THR A 114 -7.05 -12.87 -17.89
C THR A 114 -6.50 -14.20 -17.37
N SER A 115 -6.41 -15.23 -18.21
CA SER A 115 -5.83 -16.51 -17.84
C SER A 115 -4.34 -16.37 -17.48
N GLU A 116 -3.56 -15.66 -18.29
CA GLU A 116 -2.15 -15.33 -17.98
C GLU A 116 -2.01 -14.60 -16.64
N SER A 117 -2.90 -13.65 -16.34
CA SER A 117 -2.90 -12.93 -15.06
C SER A 117 -3.15 -13.86 -13.87
N ILE A 118 -4.05 -14.84 -14.02
CA ILE A 118 -4.31 -15.85 -12.99
C ILE A 118 -3.08 -16.76 -12.79
N VAL A 119 -2.47 -17.24 -13.88
CA VAL A 119 -1.24 -18.05 -13.79
C VAL A 119 -0.15 -17.27 -13.07
N VAL A 120 0.04 -15.99 -13.42
CA VAL A 120 1.03 -15.12 -12.76
C VAL A 120 0.70 -14.90 -11.28
N ALA A 121 -0.58 -14.72 -10.93
CA ALA A 121 -1.02 -14.56 -9.54
C ALA A 121 -0.81 -15.83 -8.69
N GLN A 122 -0.89 -17.01 -9.30
CA GLN A 122 -0.62 -18.29 -8.63
C GLN A 122 0.87 -18.60 -8.45
N LYS A 123 1.76 -17.91 -9.18
CA LYS A 123 3.21 -18.09 -9.00
C LYS A 123 3.59 -17.64 -7.59
N PRO A 124 4.54 -18.36 -6.93
CA PRO A 124 5.04 -17.91 -5.64
C PRO A 124 5.57 -16.49 -5.77
N GLN A 125 5.06 -15.60 -4.92
CA GLN A 125 5.48 -14.20 -4.93
C GLN A 125 6.97 -14.13 -4.64
N THR A 126 7.74 -13.53 -5.55
CA THR A 126 9.14 -13.26 -5.29
C THR A 126 9.27 -12.16 -4.24
N VAL A 127 10.42 -12.07 -3.57
CA VAL A 127 10.72 -10.99 -2.60
C VAL A 127 10.41 -9.59 -3.15
N TRP A 128 10.60 -9.38 -4.46
CA TRP A 128 10.26 -8.12 -5.11
C TRP A 128 8.75 -7.80 -5.08
N HIS A 129 7.89 -8.81 -5.26
CA HIS A 129 6.43 -8.63 -5.22
C HIS A 129 5.97 -8.26 -3.81
N THR A 130 6.47 -8.97 -2.80
CA THR A 130 6.19 -8.68 -1.39
C THR A 130 6.65 -7.26 -1.03
N LYS A 131 7.89 -6.89 -1.39
CA LYS A 131 8.41 -5.52 -1.22
C LYS A 131 7.51 -4.48 -1.87
N ARG A 132 7.10 -4.71 -3.12
CA ARG A 132 6.23 -3.78 -3.86
C ARG A 132 4.88 -3.63 -3.18
N HIS A 133 4.31 -4.73 -2.70
CA HIS A 133 3.02 -4.73 -2.00
C HIS A 133 3.10 -4.00 -0.66
N SER A 134 4.10 -4.30 0.19
CA SER A 134 4.31 -3.59 1.45
C SER A 134 4.55 -2.10 1.25
N ASN A 135 5.35 -1.70 0.24
CA ASN A 135 5.51 -0.29 -0.10
C ASN A 135 4.19 0.37 -0.50
N ALA A 136 3.33 -0.32 -1.25
CA ALA A 136 2.02 0.23 -1.63
C ALA A 136 1.14 0.47 -0.39
N ILE A 137 1.07 -0.51 0.53
CA ILE A 137 0.32 -0.39 1.79
C ILE A 137 0.82 0.82 2.60
N VAL A 138 2.14 0.90 2.82
CA VAL A 138 2.73 1.99 3.62
C VAL A 138 2.56 3.35 2.94
N PHE A 139 2.69 3.40 1.61
CA PHE A 139 2.45 4.63 0.86
C PHE A 139 1.01 5.09 0.98
N ASP A 140 0.04 4.18 0.93
CA ASP A 140 -1.37 4.50 1.13
C ASP A 140 -1.64 5.03 2.55
N GLU A 141 -1.02 4.45 3.59
CA GLU A 141 -1.13 4.95 4.97
C GLU A 141 -0.57 6.39 5.12
N VAL A 142 0.59 6.67 4.51
CA VAL A 142 1.15 8.03 4.49
C VAL A 142 0.25 8.97 3.69
N CYS A 143 -0.37 8.50 2.61
CA CYS A 143 -1.34 9.29 1.84
C CYS A 143 -2.58 9.64 2.68
N GLU A 144 -3.10 8.71 3.48
CA GLU A 144 -4.22 8.96 4.37
C GLU A 144 -3.89 10.04 5.41
N PHE A 145 -2.70 9.95 6.02
CA PHE A 145 -2.20 11.00 6.92
C PHE A 145 -2.13 12.37 6.22
N ILE A 146 -1.56 12.43 5.00
CA ILE A 146 -1.44 13.69 4.25
C ILE A 146 -2.82 14.26 3.90
N GLU A 147 -3.76 13.44 3.45
CA GLU A 147 -5.11 13.90 3.11
C GLU A 147 -5.81 14.46 4.36
N LYS A 148 -5.74 13.76 5.50
CA LYS A 148 -6.36 14.19 6.75
C LYS A 148 -5.68 15.43 7.34
N ASP A 149 -4.39 15.36 7.61
CA ASP A 149 -3.72 16.39 8.40
C ASP A 149 -3.23 17.58 7.57
N ILE A 150 -2.77 17.37 6.35
CA ILE A 150 -2.29 18.47 5.51
C ILE A 150 -3.44 19.01 4.68
N VAL A 151 -4.15 18.17 3.93
CA VAL A 151 -5.15 18.67 2.98
C VAL A 151 -6.42 19.16 3.69
N GLN A 152 -6.99 18.38 4.61
CA GLN A 152 -8.22 18.75 5.33
C GLN A 152 -7.94 19.72 6.49
N ASN A 153 -7.03 19.36 7.41
CA ASN A 153 -6.76 20.20 8.61
C ASN A 153 -5.87 21.41 8.33
N LYS A 154 -5.34 21.55 7.10
CA LYS A 154 -4.45 22.66 6.69
C LYS A 154 -3.16 22.76 7.51
N ASN A 155 -2.72 21.69 8.15
CA ASN A 155 -1.45 21.68 8.86
C ASN A 155 -0.27 21.65 7.87
N CYS A 156 0.89 22.09 8.36
CA CYS A 156 2.15 22.00 7.63
C CYS A 156 3.09 21.06 8.40
N TYR A 157 3.96 20.36 7.70
CA TYR A 157 4.95 19.47 8.32
C TYR A 157 6.28 19.59 7.59
N PHE A 158 7.37 19.28 8.29
CA PHE A 158 8.64 19.08 7.59
C PHE A 158 8.58 17.80 6.77
N PHE A 159 9.16 17.84 5.58
CA PHE A 159 9.24 16.65 4.72
C PHE A 159 10.07 15.54 5.39
N SER A 160 11.04 15.90 6.24
CA SER A 160 11.79 14.94 7.06
C SER A 160 10.90 14.14 8.01
N PHE A 161 9.85 14.75 8.57
CA PHE A 161 8.89 14.05 9.40
C PHE A 161 8.10 13.02 8.57
N ILE A 162 7.60 13.41 7.39
CA ILE A 162 6.89 12.49 6.48
C ILE A 162 7.79 11.33 6.03
N THR A 163 9.05 11.64 5.71
CA THR A 163 10.03 10.61 5.33
C THR A 163 10.30 9.64 6.48
N ASN A 164 10.39 10.14 7.72
CA ASN A 164 10.59 9.28 8.89
C ASN A 164 9.35 8.45 9.20
N LEU A 165 8.16 9.02 9.10
CA LEU A 165 6.90 8.29 9.23
C LEU A 165 6.85 7.12 8.24
N TYR A 166 7.13 7.38 6.96
CA TYR A 166 7.21 6.35 5.93
C TYR A 166 8.23 5.25 6.27
N LYS A 167 9.43 5.62 6.76
CA LYS A 167 10.45 4.65 7.19
C LYS A 167 10.00 3.78 8.36
N VAL A 168 9.31 4.36 9.34
CA VAL A 168 8.79 3.62 10.51
C VAL A 168 7.73 2.63 10.06
N CYS A 169 6.75 3.06 9.27
CA CYS A 169 5.73 2.16 8.71
C CYS A 169 6.35 1.04 7.86
N LEU A 170 7.37 1.35 7.03
CA LEU A 170 8.10 0.31 6.29
C LEU A 170 8.80 -0.68 7.22
N LYS A 171 9.52 -0.21 8.26
CA LYS A 171 10.18 -1.10 9.23
C LYS A 171 9.17 -2.04 9.89
N GLN A 172 7.98 -1.54 10.22
CA GLN A 172 6.91 -2.32 10.84
C GLN A 172 6.34 -3.37 9.88
N GLU A 173 6.00 -2.99 8.64
CA GLU A 173 5.50 -3.94 7.64
C GLU A 173 6.56 -4.98 7.21
N TYR A 174 7.84 -4.70 7.46
CA TYR A 174 8.94 -5.62 7.18
C TYR A 174 9.41 -6.45 8.38
N SER A 175 8.88 -6.28 9.59
CA SER A 175 9.32 -7.02 10.78
C SER A 175 9.28 -8.55 10.59
N ASP A 176 8.37 -9.01 9.74
CA ASP A 176 8.12 -10.43 9.49
C ASP A 176 8.85 -10.96 8.25
N SER A 177 9.64 -10.11 7.58
CA SER A 177 10.28 -10.40 6.30
C SER A 177 11.80 -10.24 6.37
N SER A 178 12.55 -11.02 5.58
CA SER A 178 14.02 -11.00 5.53
C SER A 178 14.61 -9.76 4.83
N ILE A 179 14.00 -8.59 5.00
CA ILE A 179 14.28 -7.37 4.25
C ILE A 179 15.27 -6.50 5.04
N THR A 180 16.28 -5.96 4.34
CA THR A 180 17.37 -5.21 4.99
C THR A 180 17.04 -3.72 5.08
N THR A 181 17.67 -3.02 6.02
CA THR A 181 17.53 -1.57 6.22
C THR A 181 17.90 -0.74 4.98
N GLU A 182 18.75 -1.28 4.10
CA GLU A 182 19.18 -0.64 2.85
C GLU A 182 18.03 -0.49 1.84
N ASP A 183 17.12 -1.47 1.78
CA ASP A 183 15.94 -1.44 0.92
C ASP A 183 15.00 -0.28 1.28
N VAL A 184 14.92 0.05 2.56
CA VAL A 184 14.09 1.16 3.09
C VAL A 184 14.64 2.51 2.63
N ILE A 185 15.96 2.67 2.56
CA ILE A 185 16.61 3.95 2.21
C ILE A 185 16.38 4.30 0.73
N LEU A 186 16.57 3.34 -0.18
CA LEU A 186 16.48 3.58 -1.62
C LEU A 186 15.10 4.12 -2.04
N ARG A 187 14.02 3.63 -1.42
CA ARG A 187 12.65 4.05 -1.76
C ARG A 187 12.27 5.42 -1.22
N THR A 188 12.87 5.86 -0.12
CA THR A 188 12.57 7.18 0.44
C THR A 188 12.98 8.33 -0.48
N ASN A 189 13.84 8.09 -1.47
CA ASN A 189 14.25 9.08 -2.46
C ASN A 189 13.15 9.40 -3.49
N CYS A 190 12.24 8.46 -3.77
CA CYS A 190 11.14 8.66 -4.73
C CYS A 190 9.88 9.22 -4.08
N LEU A 191 9.80 9.21 -2.74
CA LEU A 191 8.59 9.59 -1.99
C LEU A 191 8.10 11.01 -2.35
N GLU A 192 9.01 11.94 -2.61
CA GLU A 192 8.65 13.31 -2.98
C GLU A 192 7.91 13.38 -4.31
N GLU A 193 8.41 12.68 -5.34
CA GLU A 193 7.81 12.62 -6.67
C GLU A 193 6.45 11.89 -6.63
N ASP A 194 6.38 10.81 -5.88
CA ASP A 194 5.15 10.02 -5.70
C ASP A 194 4.05 10.85 -5.02
N LEU A 195 4.40 11.62 -3.98
CA LEU A 195 3.47 12.50 -3.29
C LEU A 195 3.01 13.68 -4.16
N ILE A 196 3.92 14.31 -4.91
CA ILE A 196 3.55 15.40 -5.84
C ILE A 196 2.61 14.89 -6.93
N THR A 197 2.84 13.67 -7.42
CA THR A 197 2.01 13.02 -8.44
C THR A 197 0.63 12.67 -7.89
N LYS A 198 0.57 12.04 -6.71
CA LYS A 198 -0.69 11.64 -6.06
C LYS A 198 -1.54 12.85 -5.63
N PHE A 199 -0.93 13.87 -5.06
CA PHE A 199 -1.58 15.05 -4.51
C PHE A 199 -1.42 16.29 -5.41
N HIS A 200 -1.50 16.08 -6.73
CA HIS A 200 -1.34 17.14 -7.71
C HIS A 200 -2.28 18.33 -7.39
N LYS A 201 -1.70 19.54 -7.22
CA LYS A 201 -2.40 20.78 -6.83
C LYS A 201 -3.16 20.73 -5.49
N LYS A 202 -2.98 19.69 -4.67
CA LYS A 202 -3.52 19.62 -3.30
C LYS A 202 -2.47 20.00 -2.25
N ILE A 203 -1.20 19.65 -2.51
CA ILE A 203 -0.07 20.00 -1.66
C ILE A 203 0.98 20.80 -2.44
N SER A 204 1.91 21.41 -1.71
CA SER A 204 3.13 22.03 -2.23
C SER A 204 4.29 21.70 -1.30
N ILE A 205 5.42 21.30 -1.89
CA ILE A 205 6.66 21.07 -1.16
C ILE A 205 7.60 22.25 -1.47
N VAL A 206 7.94 23.02 -0.43
CA VAL A 206 8.78 24.23 -0.55
C VAL A 206 10.05 24.07 0.28
N THR A 207 11.14 24.67 -0.15
CA THR A 207 12.40 24.66 0.61
C THR A 207 12.58 25.98 1.34
N ILE A 208 12.67 25.93 2.67
CA ILE A 208 12.88 27.08 3.55
C ILE A 208 14.09 26.76 4.45
N ASN A 209 15.11 27.63 4.47
CA ASN A 209 16.31 27.43 5.27
C ASN A 209 16.98 26.05 5.08
N LYS A 210 17.06 25.58 3.82
CA LYS A 210 17.57 24.25 3.43
C LYS A 210 16.76 23.06 3.98
N LYS A 211 15.59 23.29 4.59
CA LYS A 211 14.64 22.25 5.00
C LYS A 211 13.47 22.23 4.03
N LYS A 212 13.02 21.03 3.63
CA LYS A 212 11.80 20.87 2.84
C LYS A 212 10.59 20.85 3.76
N LEU A 213 9.56 21.60 3.39
CA LEU A 213 8.29 21.73 4.09
C LEU A 213 7.17 21.31 3.15
N ILE A 214 6.29 20.41 3.61
CA ILE A 214 5.05 20.07 2.93
C ILE A 214 3.91 20.93 3.52
N LYS A 215 3.13 21.54 2.64
CA LYS A 215 2.01 22.41 3.01
C LYS A 215 0.82 22.25 2.05
N PRO A 216 -0.39 22.68 2.44
CA PRO A 216 -1.52 22.73 1.53
C PRO A 216 -1.23 23.62 0.31
N TYR A 217 -1.79 23.28 -0.84
CA TYR A 217 -1.68 24.13 -2.01
C TYR A 217 -2.41 25.47 -1.77
N GLY A 218 -1.80 26.57 -2.23
CA GLY A 218 -2.36 27.91 -2.08
C GLY A 218 -2.36 28.50 -0.66
N SER A 219 -1.85 27.80 0.36
CA SER A 219 -1.70 28.38 1.70
C SER A 219 -0.52 29.36 1.77
N ASP A 220 -0.74 30.52 2.37
CA ASP A 220 0.34 31.46 2.68
C ASP A 220 1.10 31.01 3.93
N PHE A 221 2.42 31.19 3.91
CA PHE A 221 3.30 30.77 4.98
C PHE A 221 3.78 31.99 5.79
N LEU A 222 3.29 32.12 7.02
CA LEU A 222 3.73 33.18 7.94
C LEU A 222 4.96 32.71 8.75
N THR A 223 5.92 33.60 8.97
CA THR A 223 7.16 33.30 9.70
C THR A 223 6.92 32.76 11.12
N THR A 224 5.88 33.23 11.80
CA THR A 224 5.48 32.76 13.15
C THR A 224 5.05 31.28 13.17
N VAL A 225 4.54 30.77 12.05
CA VAL A 225 4.18 29.36 11.89
C VAL A 225 5.44 28.50 11.85
N MET A 226 6.56 29.02 11.32
CA MET A 226 7.84 28.30 11.25
C MET A 226 8.38 27.96 12.64
N GLU A 227 8.40 28.91 13.58
CA GLU A 227 8.90 28.65 14.93
C GLU A 227 8.06 27.59 15.67
N THR A 228 6.74 27.66 15.46
CA THR A 228 5.81 26.68 16.03
C THR A 228 6.02 25.30 15.43
N LEU A 229 6.24 25.24 14.11
CA LEU A 229 6.56 24.00 13.40
C LEU A 229 7.89 23.41 13.85
N GLU A 230 8.93 24.23 14.04
CA GLU A 230 10.23 23.73 14.51
C GLU A 230 10.13 23.13 15.92
N LYS A 231 9.38 23.77 16.83
CA LYS A 231 9.12 23.21 18.16
C LYS A 231 8.35 21.90 18.06
N ARG A 232 7.30 21.85 17.22
CA ARG A 232 6.50 20.65 17.00
C ARG A 232 7.34 19.49 16.45
N ASP A 233 8.18 19.76 15.45
CA ASP A 233 9.10 18.79 14.84
C ASP A 233 10.16 18.26 15.81
N ILE A 234 10.61 19.06 16.76
CA ILE A 234 11.48 18.58 17.84
C ILE A 234 10.71 17.57 18.72
N VAL A 235 9.48 17.89 19.12
CA VAL A 235 8.65 17.02 19.96
C VAL A 235 8.30 15.73 19.22
N GLU A 236 7.86 15.83 17.96
CA GLU A 236 7.50 14.67 17.14
C GLU A 236 8.71 13.75 16.91
N ARG A 237 9.88 14.29 16.57
CA ARG A 237 11.10 13.46 16.45
C ARG A 237 11.52 12.83 17.76
N ALA A 238 11.48 13.58 18.87
CA ALA A 238 11.77 13.01 20.18
C ALA A 238 10.81 11.86 20.50
N SER A 239 9.51 12.03 20.23
CA SER A 239 8.50 10.99 20.45
C SER A 239 8.76 9.71 19.65
N LEU A 240 9.21 9.83 18.39
CA LEU A 240 9.55 8.68 17.55
C LEU A 240 10.78 7.93 18.09
N ILE A 241 11.82 8.66 18.51
CA ILE A 241 13.03 8.06 19.10
C ILE A 241 12.68 7.33 20.41
N LEU A 242 11.96 7.99 21.31
CA LEU A 242 11.59 7.39 22.60
C LEU A 242 10.73 6.15 22.40
N ARG A 243 9.85 6.16 21.39
CA ARG A 243 9.05 4.99 21.04
C ARG A 243 9.90 3.82 20.56
N GLU A 244 10.87 4.07 19.67
CA GLU A 244 11.80 3.03 19.20
C GLU A 244 12.58 2.41 20.39
N GLU A 245 13.02 3.24 21.34
CA GLU A 245 13.68 2.76 22.57
C GLU A 245 12.74 1.95 23.47
N VAL A 246 11.46 2.34 23.61
CA VAL A 246 10.46 1.59 24.38
C VAL A 246 10.13 0.25 23.72
N GLU A 247 9.98 0.23 22.39
CA GLU A 247 9.70 -1.00 21.63
C GLU A 247 10.90 -1.97 21.64
N ALA A 248 12.12 -1.46 21.83
CA ALA A 248 13.33 -2.28 21.97
C ALA A 248 13.47 -2.96 23.34
N ILE A 249 12.63 -2.61 24.33
CA ILE A 249 12.66 -3.23 25.66
C ILE A 249 12.19 -4.67 25.54
N GLN A 250 13.09 -5.61 25.78
CA GLN A 250 12.75 -7.03 25.89
C GLN A 250 12.09 -7.27 27.25
N GLY A 251 10.77 -7.51 27.22
CA GLY A 251 10.06 -7.99 28.40
C GLY A 251 10.48 -9.42 28.74
N ASN A 252 10.71 -9.69 30.02
CA ASN A 252 10.82 -11.06 30.49
C ASN A 252 9.41 -11.63 30.63
N MET A 253 9.15 -12.78 30.01
CA MET A 253 7.90 -13.49 30.30
C MET A 253 7.92 -13.94 31.75
N LEU A 254 6.89 -13.58 32.51
CA LEU A 254 6.69 -14.13 33.84
C LEU A 254 6.48 -15.65 33.74
N PRO A 255 7.04 -16.44 34.67
CA PRO A 255 6.80 -17.88 34.70
C PRO A 255 5.32 -18.18 34.94
N ASP A 256 4.85 -19.34 34.46
CA ASP A 256 3.44 -19.76 34.58
C ASP A 256 2.97 -19.86 36.05
N ASP A 257 3.89 -20.24 36.96
CA ASP A 257 3.68 -20.28 38.41
C ASP A 257 4.33 -19.05 39.06
N ILE A 258 3.60 -17.93 39.10
CA ILE A 258 4.08 -16.65 39.66
C ILE A 258 4.29 -16.77 41.17
N LEU A 259 5.53 -16.65 41.65
CA LEU A 259 5.86 -16.48 43.06
C LEU A 259 5.95 -14.99 43.41
N THR A 260 5.80 -14.65 44.70
CA THR A 260 5.97 -13.26 45.17
C THR A 260 7.35 -12.70 44.83
N ASN A 261 8.37 -13.55 44.75
CA ASN A 261 9.72 -13.15 44.34
C ASN A 261 9.81 -12.82 42.84
N ASP A 262 8.95 -13.42 42.00
CA ASP A 262 8.89 -13.13 40.57
C ASP A 262 8.20 -11.80 40.28
N LEU A 263 7.37 -11.29 41.20
CA LEU A 263 6.83 -9.93 41.18
C LEU A 263 7.88 -8.87 41.60
N ILE A 264 8.89 -9.29 42.35
CA ILE A 264 10.03 -8.45 42.76
C ILE A 264 11.12 -8.49 41.68
N ALA A 265 11.27 -9.60 40.96
CA ALA A 265 12.09 -9.70 39.77
C ALA A 265 11.50 -8.81 38.67
N GLU A 266 12.24 -7.77 38.29
CA GLU A 266 11.75 -6.70 37.41
C GLU A 266 11.22 -7.25 36.07
N GLU A 267 9.98 -6.92 35.72
CA GLU A 267 9.35 -7.23 34.41
C GLU A 267 10.18 -6.70 33.23
N CYS A 268 10.99 -5.67 33.49
CA CYS A 268 11.89 -5.01 32.57
C CYS A 268 13.33 -5.05 33.14
N PRO A 269 14.20 -5.99 32.70
CA PRO A 269 15.51 -6.23 33.32
C PRO A 269 16.50 -5.05 33.16
N ALA A 270 16.27 -4.16 32.18
CA ALA A 270 17.05 -2.95 32.03
C ALA A 270 16.25 -1.89 31.26
N ILE A 271 15.98 -0.74 31.88
CA ILE A 271 15.44 0.42 31.18
C ILE A 271 16.56 1.00 30.30
N PRO A 272 16.33 1.23 29.00
CA PRO A 272 17.30 1.89 28.13
C PRO A 272 17.76 3.22 28.72
N LYS A 273 19.08 3.41 28.82
CA LYS A 273 19.68 4.59 29.43
C LYS A 273 19.22 5.91 28.78
N ILE A 274 18.94 5.88 27.48
CA ILE A 274 18.41 7.04 26.74
C ILE A 274 17.05 7.48 27.31
N LEU A 275 16.17 6.54 27.66
CA LEU A 275 14.87 6.85 28.27
C LEU A 275 15.05 7.44 29.66
N GLU A 276 15.90 6.82 30.48
CA GLU A 276 16.24 7.32 31.82
C GLU A 276 16.79 8.75 31.73
N ASP A 277 17.82 8.98 30.90
CA ASP A 277 18.43 10.29 30.69
C ASP A 277 17.42 11.33 30.19
N PHE A 278 16.49 10.93 29.31
CA PHE A 278 15.42 11.80 28.84
C PHE A 278 14.48 12.21 29.97
N TYR A 279 13.94 11.26 30.74
CA TYR A 279 13.03 11.55 31.85
C TYR A 279 13.71 12.31 32.98
N VAL A 280 14.95 11.98 33.33
CA VAL A 280 15.75 12.74 34.30
C VAL A 280 15.94 14.17 33.82
N SER A 281 16.29 14.38 32.55
CA SER A 281 16.47 15.71 31.96
C SER A 281 15.15 16.50 31.92
N LEU A 282 14.04 15.82 31.61
CA LEU A 282 12.71 16.41 31.56
C LEU A 282 12.23 16.86 32.95
N LEU A 283 12.39 16.00 33.96
CA LEU A 283 11.92 16.26 35.33
C LEU A 283 12.86 17.20 36.11
N SER A 284 14.17 17.04 35.95
CA SER A 284 15.17 17.82 36.69
C SER A 284 15.51 19.16 36.04
N GLY A 285 15.03 19.38 34.82
CA GLY A 285 15.42 20.50 33.95
C GLY A 285 16.86 20.39 33.46
N SER A 286 17.20 21.19 32.44
CA SER A 286 18.55 21.27 31.90
C SER A 286 19.47 22.08 32.84
N ASN A 287 19.95 21.45 33.91
CA ASN A 287 20.95 22.04 34.81
C ASN A 287 22.35 22.05 34.15
N TYR A 288 22.54 22.90 33.14
CA TYR A 288 23.81 23.07 32.42
C TYR A 288 25.01 23.33 33.36
N ARG A 289 24.77 23.98 34.50
CA ARG A 289 25.80 24.27 35.51
C ARG A 289 26.37 23.01 36.19
N ARG A 290 25.60 21.92 36.31
CA ARG A 290 26.10 20.66 36.91
C ARG A 290 27.00 19.86 35.96
N LYS A 291 26.68 19.84 34.66
CA LYS A 291 27.46 19.06 33.67
C LYS A 291 28.86 19.64 33.42
N HIS A 292 29.07 20.93 33.67
CA HIS A 292 30.37 21.60 33.46
C HIS A 292 31.21 21.79 34.72
N SER A 293 30.75 21.38 35.91
CA SER A 293 31.63 21.37 37.08
C SER A 293 32.61 20.21 36.94
N ALA A 294 33.91 20.51 36.85
CA ALA A 294 35.02 19.59 36.61
C ALA A 294 35.18 18.44 37.64
N ASN A 295 34.26 18.30 38.61
CA ASN A 295 34.32 17.28 39.66
C ASN A 295 33.67 15.94 39.31
N CYS A 296 32.99 15.80 38.16
CA CYS A 296 32.50 14.49 37.70
C CYS A 296 33.50 13.73 36.81
N GLN A 297 34.70 14.26 36.53
CA GLN A 297 35.78 13.55 35.82
C GLN A 297 36.64 12.64 36.71
N ARG A 298 36.40 12.58 38.04
CA ARG A 298 37.26 11.83 38.97
C ARG A 298 37.05 10.31 39.02
N LEU A 299 36.14 9.73 38.24
CA LEU A 299 35.91 8.27 38.23
C LEU A 299 36.58 7.52 37.07
N ALA A 300 37.41 8.17 36.24
CA ALA A 300 38.11 7.52 35.12
C ALA A 300 39.64 7.35 35.31
N VAL A 301 40.18 7.49 36.52
CA VAL A 301 41.65 7.35 36.77
C VAL A 301 41.98 6.37 37.91
N ILE A 302 41.16 5.33 38.12
CA ILE A 302 41.56 4.19 38.97
C ILE A 302 41.21 2.88 38.27
N GLN A 303 41.82 2.63 37.11
CA GLN A 303 41.97 1.25 36.58
C GLN A 303 43.15 1.09 35.61
N SER A 304 44.18 1.93 35.71
CA SER A 304 45.47 1.73 35.03
C SER A 304 46.56 1.66 36.07
N GLY A 305 46.69 0.49 36.71
CA GLY A 305 47.67 0.32 37.78
C GLY A 305 47.81 -1.09 38.32
N TYR A 306 47.69 -2.13 37.49
CA TYR A 306 48.22 -3.47 37.80
C TYR A 306 48.55 -4.20 36.51
N TYR A 307 49.81 -4.06 36.06
CA TYR A 307 50.60 -5.14 35.46
C TYR A 307 52.08 -4.74 35.66
N LEU A 308 52.69 -5.37 36.68
CA LEU A 308 54.11 -5.70 36.70
C LEU A 308 54.28 -7.01 35.94
#